data_AF-A0A519LTY1-F1
#
_entry.id   AF-A0A519LTY1-F1
#
_cell.length_a   1.000
_cell.length_b   1.000
_cell.length_c   1.000
_cell.angle_alpha   90.00
_cell.angle_beta   90.00
_cell.angle_gamma   90.00
#
_symmetry.space_group_name_H-M   'P 1'
#
loop_
_entity.id
_entity.type
_entity.pdbx_description
1 polymer ?
#
loop_
_entity_poly.entity_id
_entity_poly.type
_entity_poly.pdbx_seq_one_letter_code
_entity_poly.pdbx_strand_id
1 'polypeptide(L)' 'MSGEAVVADADERGVVQVTLRHTGRLNAMSRAMWRQLREVFTGIQQRSDGGDDSVRCVIVAGEGGAFC' A
#
# COMPACT_ATOMS: atom_id res chain seq x y z
N MET A 1 0.92 12.70 15.07
CA MET A 1 0.63 12.60 13.63
C MET A 1 0.16 11.18 13.35
N SER A 2 -0.94 11.00 12.62
CA SER A 2 -1.40 9.67 12.21
C SER A 2 -0.50 9.15 11.10
N GLY A 3 -0.04 7.90 11.21
CA GLY A 3 0.58 7.22 10.08
C GLY A 3 -0.47 6.76 9.05
N GLU A 4 -0.01 6.45 7.85
CA GLU A 4 -0.85 6.11 6.70
C GLU A 4 -0.20 5.07 5.78
N ALA A 5 -1.03 4.38 4.98
CA ALA A 5 -0.61 3.57 3.85
C ALA A 5 -1.08 4.23 2.55
N VAL A 6 -0.14 4.73 1.75
CA VAL A 6 -0.40 5.44 0.49
C VAL A 6 -0.26 4.46 -0.67
N VAL A 7 -1.25 4.41 -1.56
CA VAL A 7 -1.22 3.58 -2.77
C VAL A 7 -1.07 4.45 -4.01
N ALA A 8 -0.17 4.06 -4.92
CA ALA A 8 -0.07 4.62 -6.26
C ALA A 8 -0.81 3.75 -7.28
N ASP A 9 -1.19 4.33 -8.41
CA ASP A 9 -1.71 3.55 -9.55
C ASP A 9 -0.65 2.57 -10.08
N ALA A 10 -1.13 1.53 -10.77
CA ALA A 10 -0.24 0.57 -11.41
C ALA A 10 0.57 1.24 -12.53
N ASP A 11 1.86 0.93 -12.60
CA ASP A 11 2.70 1.36 -13.72
C ASP A 11 2.37 0.58 -15.03
N GLU A 12 3.07 0.88 -16.12
CA GLU A 12 2.89 0.21 -17.42
C GLU A 12 3.16 -1.32 -17.38
N ARG A 13 3.84 -1.81 -16.33
CA ARG A 13 4.12 -3.23 -16.09
C ARG A 13 3.12 -3.86 -15.13
N GLY A 14 2.14 -3.10 -14.67
CA GLY A 14 1.13 -3.50 -13.71
C GLY A 14 1.65 -3.59 -12.27
N VAL A 15 2.69 -2.83 -11.93
CA VAL A 15 3.24 -2.79 -10.56
C VAL A 15 2.59 -1.66 -9.78
N VAL A 16 1.91 -2.02 -8.69
CA VAL A 16 1.32 -1.07 -7.73
C VAL A 16 2.29 -0.87 -6.58
N GLN A 17 2.52 0.38 -6.18
CA GLN A 17 3.33 0.70 -5.00
C GLN A 17 2.45 1.10 -3.81
N VAL A 18 2.67 0.48 -2.66
CA VAL A 18 2.07 0.81 -1.37
C VAL A 18 3.18 1.29 -0.42
N THR A 19 3.10 2.53 0.04
CA THR A 19 4.11 3.15 0.92
C THR A 19 3.55 3.35 2.33
N LEU A 20 4.20 2.76 3.32
CA LEU A 20 3.94 2.99 4.75
C LEU A 20 4.65 4.26 5.19
N ARG A 21 3.91 5.21 5.76
CA ARG A 21 4.46 6.47 6.28
C ARG A 21 3.97 6.72 7.69
N HIS A 22 4.90 6.85 8.64
CA HIS A 22 4.61 7.32 9.99
C HIS A 22 5.77 8.20 10.49
N THR A 23 5.69 9.49 10.17
CA THR A 23 6.74 10.47 10.48
C THR A 23 7.07 10.48 11.98
N GLY A 24 8.36 10.36 12.29
CA GLY A 24 8.86 10.30 13.66
C GLY A 24 8.61 8.98 14.40
N ARG A 25 8.14 7.94 13.69
CA ARG A 25 7.81 6.62 14.26
C ARG A 25 8.42 5.45 13.51
N LEU A 26 9.37 5.70 12.58
CA LEU A 26 10.01 4.66 11.76
C LEU A 26 9.00 3.74 11.05
N ASN A 27 7.86 4.30 10.65
CA ASN A 27 6.75 3.59 10.01
C ASN A 27 6.02 2.55 10.89
N ALA A 28 6.24 2.56 12.22
CA ALA A 28 5.57 1.68 13.16
C ALA A 28 4.03 1.71 12.96
N MET A 29 3.47 0.55 12.60
CA MET A 29 2.07 0.45 12.20
C MET A 29 1.11 0.66 13.37
N SER A 30 0.23 1.66 13.23
CA SER A 30 -0.91 1.85 14.11
C SER A 30 -2.10 0.96 13.72
N ARG A 31 -3.07 0.80 14.62
CA ARG A 31 -4.34 0.13 14.30
C ARG A 31 -5.08 0.75 13.11
N ALA A 32 -4.98 2.06 12.92
CA ALA A 32 -5.60 2.75 11.79
C ALA A 32 -4.92 2.36 10.46
N MET A 33 -3.58 2.31 10.44
CA MET A 33 -2.82 1.89 9.26
C MET A 33 -3.15 0.45 8.85
N TRP A 34 -3.32 -0.46 9.81
CA TRP A 34 -3.75 -1.83 9.51
C TRP A 34 -5.12 -1.89 8.83
N ARG A 35 -6.07 -1.02 9.22
CA ARG A 35 -7.39 -0.93 8.56
C ARG A 35 -7.27 -0.37 7.15
N GLN A 36 -6.43 0.64 6.94
CA GLN A 36 -6.13 1.21 5.62
C GLN A 36 -5.47 0.18 4.70
N LEU A 37 -4.49 -0.58 5.19
CA LEU A 37 -3.86 -1.64 4.40
C LEU A 37 -4.87 -2.68 3.94
N ARG A 38 -5.79 -3.09 4.82
CA ARG A 38 -6.88 -3.99 4.42
C ARG A 38 -7.72 -3.37 3.30
N GLU A 39 -8.14 -2.11 3.44
CA GLU A 39 -8.93 -1.42 2.40
C GLU A 39 -8.20 -1.35 1.06
N VAL A 40 -6.90 -1.01 1.07
CA VAL A 40 -6.04 -0.96 -0.13
C VAL A 40 -5.96 -2.33 -0.81
N PHE A 41 -5.62 -3.39 -0.07
CA PHE A 41 -5.44 -4.71 -0.64
C PHE A 41 -6.76 -5.35 -1.09
N THR A 42 -7.86 -5.12 -0.40
CA THR A 42 -9.19 -5.55 -0.88
C THR A 42 -9.57 -4.82 -2.18
N GLY A 43 -9.28 -3.52 -2.30
CA GLY A 43 -9.52 -2.78 -3.54
C GLY A 43 -8.62 -3.24 -4.70
N ILE A 44 -7.38 -3.67 -4.42
CA ILE A 44 -6.52 -4.31 -5.43
C ILE A 44 -7.10 -5.65 -5.87
N GLN A 45 -7.49 -6.52 -4.93
CA GLN A 45 -8.06 -7.82 -5.22
C GLN A 45 -9.34 -7.73 -6.09
N GLN A 46 -10.24 -6.79 -5.76
CA GLN A 46 -11.49 -6.60 -6.50
C GLN A 46 -11.28 -6.24 -7.98
N ARG A 47 -10.19 -5.52 -8.31
CA ARG A 47 -9.81 -5.24 -9.70
C ARG A 47 -9.44 -6.53 -10.42
N SER A 48 -8.54 -7.33 -9.83
CA SER A 48 -8.14 -8.62 -10.40
C SER A 48 -9.30 -9.60 -10.59
N ASP A 49 -10.22 -9.69 -9.62
CA ASP A 49 -11.40 -10.57 -9.72
C ASP A 49 -12.36 -10.15 -10.85
N GLY A 50 -12.36 -8.87 -11.23
CA GLY A 50 -13.14 -8.32 -12.33
C GLY A 50 -12.55 -8.58 -13.74
N GLY A 51 -11.44 -9.32 -13.83
CA GLY A 51 -10.72 -9.56 -15.09
C GLY A 51 -9.81 -8.40 -15.51
N ASP A 52 -9.56 -7.44 -14.62
CA ASP A 52 -8.60 -6.37 -14.85
C ASP A 52 -7.17 -6.86 -14.57
N ASP A 53 -6.46 -7.22 -15.64
CA ASP A 53 -5.06 -7.65 -15.61
C ASP A 53 -4.07 -6.48 -15.46
N SER A 54 -4.55 -5.25 -15.21
CA SER A 54 -3.70 -4.08 -15.00
C SER A 54 -2.84 -4.17 -13.73
N VAL A 55 -3.20 -5.01 -12.75
CA VAL A 55 -2.38 -5.25 -11.56
C VAL A 55 -1.75 -6.63 -11.59
N ARG A 56 -0.42 -6.66 -11.60
CA ARG A 56 0.42 -7.85 -11.71
C ARG A 56 1.28 -8.09 -10.48
N CYS A 57 1.67 -7.02 -9.80
CA CYS A 57 2.55 -7.07 -8.63
C CYS A 57 2.23 -5.91 -7.68
N VAL A 58 2.41 -6.14 -6.37
CA VAL A 58 2.36 -5.07 -5.37
C VAL A 58 3.70 -5.00 -4.65
N ILE A 59 4.33 -3.83 -4.65
CA ILE A 59 5.51 -3.54 -3.83
C ILE A 59 5.04 -2.77 -2.61
N VAL A 60 5.32 -3.32 -1.42
CA VAL A 60 5.13 -2.61 -0.15
C VAL A 60 6.47 -2.09 0.32
N ALA A 61 6.56 -0.80 0.57
CA ALA A 61 7.77 -0.13 1.06
C ALA A 61 7.45 0.77 2.26
N GLY A 62 8.44 1.04 3.10
CA GLY A 62 8.34 2.11 4.10
C GLY A 62 8.97 3.40 3.57
N GLU A 63 8.44 4.55 3.99
CA GLU A 63 9.02 5.85 3.67
C GLU A 63 10.36 6.04 4.39
N GLY A 64 11.40 6.42 3.64
CA GLY A 64 12.74 6.68 4.18
C GLY A 64 13.52 5.39 4.44
N GLY A 65 14.14 5.28 5.62
CA GLY A 65 15.12 4.22 5.93
C GLY A 65 14.57 3.02 6.71
N ALA A 66 13.29 2.99 7.04
CA ALA A 66 12.67 1.92 7.82
C ALA A 66 11.42 1.38 7.10
N PHE A 67 11.19 0.07 7.15
CA PHE A 67 9.98 -0.53 6.58
C PHE A 67 8.76 -0.30 7.48
N CYS A 68 8.80 -0.81 8.71
CA CYS A 68 7.77 -0.69 9.76
C CYS A 68 8.42 -0.91 11.13
#